data_AF-A0A538GAH7-F1
#
_entry.id   AF-A0A538GAH7-F1
#
_cell.length_a   1.000
_cell.length_b   1.000
_cell.length_c   1.000
_cell.angle_alpha   90.00
_cell.angle_beta   90.00
_cell.angle_gamma   90.00
#
_symmetry.space_group_name_H-M   'P 1'
#
loop_
_entity.id
_entity.type
_entity.pdbx_description
1 polymer ?
#
loop_
_entity_poly.entity_id
_entity_poly.type
_entity_poly.pdbx_seq_one_letter_code
_entity_poly.pdbx_strand_id
1 'polypeptide(L)' 'MRSHNLEKKSSKRRRGFRKSQGVARSDARSVKKLLRGG' A
#
# COMPACT_ATOMS: atom_id res chain seq x y z
N MET A 1 0.52 -5.80 -4.49
CA MET A 1 -0.15 -6.95 -3.83
C MET A 1 0.88 -7.95 -3.34
N ARG A 2 0.93 -8.14 -2.03
CA ARG A 2 1.91 -8.99 -1.33
C ARG A 2 1.38 -10.40 -1.03
N SER A 3 0.07 -10.63 -1.11
CA SER A 3 -0.57 -11.87 -0.64
C SER A 3 -0.67 -12.99 -1.69
N HIS A 4 -0.79 -12.70 -2.99
CA HIS A 4 -0.98 -13.75 -4.01
C HIS A 4 -0.41 -13.41 -5.40
N ASN A 5 -0.45 -14.40 -6.30
CA ASN A 5 0.10 -14.35 -7.66
C ASN A 5 1.56 -13.84 -7.65
N LEU A 6 2.38 -14.38 -6.74
CA LEU A 6 3.76 -13.93 -6.52
C LEU A 6 4.75 -14.54 -7.52
N GLU A 7 4.45 -15.72 -8.05
CA GLU A 7 5.27 -16.43 -9.05
C GLU A 7 5.45 -15.60 -10.33
N LYS A 8 4.38 -14.92 -10.77
CA LYS A 8 4.39 -14.04 -11.95
C LYS A 8 5.12 -12.70 -11.72
N LYS A 9 5.68 -12.45 -10.52
CA LYS A 9 6.29 -11.16 -10.15
C LYS A 9 7.80 -11.31 -10.00
N SER A 10 8.55 -10.43 -10.66
CA SER A 10 10.00 -10.36 -10.51
C SER A 10 10.43 -10.14 -9.05
N SER A 11 11.63 -10.62 -8.71
CA SER A 11 12.22 -10.46 -7.37
C SER A 11 12.28 -8.99 -6.93
N LYS A 12 12.67 -8.08 -7.84
CA LYS A 12 12.68 -6.62 -7.58
C LYS A 12 11.29 -6.09 -7.20
N ARG A 13 10.24 -6.47 -7.92
CA ARG A 13 8.87 -6.04 -7.64
C ARG A 13 8.37 -6.59 -6.30
N ARG A 14 8.66 -7.86 -6.00
CA ARG A 14 8.32 -8.48 -4.70
C ARG A 14 9.01 -7.77 -3.54
N ARG A 15 10.28 -7.39 -3.69
CA ARG A 15 11.03 -6.63 -2.68
C ARG A 15 10.43 -5.25 -2.42
N GLY A 16 9.94 -4.56 -3.47
CA GLY A 16 9.29 -3.25 -3.32
C GLY A 16 8.06 -3.29 -2.40
N PHE A 17 7.26 -4.36 -2.46
CA PHE A 17 6.06 -4.53 -1.61
C PHE A 17 6.35 -4.83 -0.14
N ARG A 18 7.62 -5.04 0.26
CA ARG A 18 7.99 -5.29 1.67
C ARG A 18 8.09 -4.01 2.51
N LYS A 19 8.19 -2.84 1.87
CA LYS A 19 8.41 -1.55 2.54
C LYS A 19 7.08 -0.90 2.94
N SER A 20 7.06 -0.20 4.07
CA SER A 20 6.00 0.77 4.35
C SER A 20 6.09 1.92 3.36
N GLN A 21 4.95 2.46 2.96
CA GLN A 21 4.84 3.61 2.06
C GLN A 21 3.95 4.64 2.74
N GLY A 22 4.30 5.92 2.61
CA GLY A 22 3.44 7.00 3.06
C GLY A 22 2.13 7.03 2.27
N VAL A 23 1.07 7.55 2.89
CA VAL A 23 -0.19 7.81 2.20
C VAL A 23 0.02 8.98 1.24
N ALA A 24 -0.51 8.86 0.02
CA ALA A 24 -0.47 9.95 -0.96
C ALA A 24 -1.22 11.19 -0.43
N ARG A 25 -0.75 12.39 -0.79
CA ARG A 25 -1.37 13.66 -0.32
C ARG A 25 -2.84 13.77 -0.74
N SER A 26 -3.20 13.24 -1.90
CA SER A 26 -4.58 13.18 -2.40
C SER A 26 -5.50 12.40 -1.47
N ASP A 27 -4.99 11.33 -0.87
CA ASP A 27 -5.81 10.35 -0.13
C ASP A 27 -5.81 10.63 1.38
N ALA A 28 -4.87 11.44 1.85
CA ALA A 28 -4.66 11.74 3.27
C ALA A 28 -5.93 12.28 3.95
N ARG A 29 -6.70 13.14 3.28
CA ARG A 29 -7.96 13.69 3.83
C ARG A 29 -9.00 12.59 4.05
N SER A 30 -9.17 11.71 3.06
CA SER A 30 -10.12 10.60 3.12
C SER A 30 -9.73 9.59 4.20
N VAL A 31 -8.46 9.21 4.27
CA VAL A 31 -7.93 8.32 5.32
C VAL A 31 -8.12 8.93 6.71
N LYS A 32 -7.84 10.24 6.87
CA LYS A 32 -8.05 10.94 8.14
C LYS A 32 -9.52 10.93 8.57
N LYS A 33 -10.46 11.07 7.62
CA LYS A 33 -11.90 11.01 7.90
C LYS A 33 -12.33 9.60 8.35
N LEU A 34 -11.86 8.56 7.66
CA LEU A 34 -12.18 7.17 8.01
C LEU A 34 -11.67 6.78 9.40
N LEU A 35 -10.47 7.24 9.77
CA LEU A 35 -9.83 6.87 11.03
C LEU A 35 -10.31 7.68 12.24
N ARG A 36 -10.90 8.86 12.04
CA ARG A 36 -11.37 9.71 13.15
C ARG A 36 -12.79 9.42 13.63
N GLY A 37 -13.48 8.45 13.02
CA GLY A 37 -14.92 8.25 13.23
C GLY A 37 -15.71 9.38 12.58
N GLY A 38 -16.86 9.05 12.00
CA GLY A 38 -17.81 10.06 11.48
C GLY A 38 -18.22 11.05 12.55
#